data_AF-A0A060ZMA8-F1
#
_entry.id   AF-A0A060ZMA8-F1
#
_cell.length_a   1.000
_cell.length_b   1.000
_cell.length_c   1.000
_cell.angle_alpha   90.00
_cell.angle_beta   90.00
_cell.angle_gamma   90.00
#
_symmetry.space_group_name_H-M   'P 1'
#
loop_
_entity.id
_entity.type
_entity.pdbx_description
1 polymer ?
#
loop_
_entity_poly.entity_id
_entity_poly.type
_entity_poly.pdbx_seq_one_letter_code
_entity_poly.pdbx_strand_id
1 'polypeptide(L)' 'MRRSRRRKSGVSVAYLYRLDLAKQVRPMTPGMWRAHEAMMRARRTCPKCSTVAGYCIPTSLGVCVTCAYPDDFTEAA' A
#
# COMPACT_ATOMS: atom_id res chain seq x y z
N MET A 1 22.31 2.50 -18.84
CA MET A 1 22.82 3.76 -18.25
C MET A 1 22.16 4.94 -18.95
N ARG A 2 21.59 5.90 -18.21
CA ARG A 2 20.88 7.05 -18.80
C ARG A 2 21.72 8.31 -18.64
N ARG A 3 22.04 9.03 -19.72
CA ARG A 3 22.73 10.32 -19.64
C ARG A 3 21.87 11.33 -18.86
N SER A 4 22.47 12.05 -17.92
CA SER A 4 21.75 13.02 -17.07
C SER A 4 22.61 14.24 -16.81
N ARG A 5 22.10 15.42 -17.20
CA ARG A 5 22.74 16.72 -16.94
C ARG A 5 22.75 17.09 -15.45
N ARG A 6 21.94 16.43 -14.62
CA ARG A 6 21.84 16.70 -13.17
C ARG A 6 22.87 15.93 -12.32
N ARG A 7 23.58 14.97 -12.90
CA ARG A 7 24.60 14.17 -12.18
C ARG A 7 25.99 14.71 -12.53
N LYS A 8 26.86 14.85 -11.52
CA LYS A 8 28.25 15.31 -11.69
C LYS A 8 29.07 14.43 -12.66
N SER A 9 28.76 13.13 -12.75
CA SER A 9 29.34 12.18 -13.69
C SER A 9 28.73 12.19 -15.10
N GLY A 10 27.69 13.01 -15.35
CA GLY A 10 26.96 13.05 -16.62
C GLY A 10 26.06 11.85 -16.91
N VAL A 11 26.06 10.84 -16.03
CA VAL A 11 25.34 9.57 -16.22
C VAL A 11 24.61 9.16 -14.95
N SER A 12 23.35 8.75 -15.11
CA SER A 12 22.56 8.07 -14.10
C SER A 12 22.67 6.56 -14.31
N VAL A 13 23.23 5.88 -13.32
CA VAL A 13 23.34 4.43 -13.27
C VAL A 13 22.27 3.90 -12.32
N ALA A 14 21.49 2.94 -12.77
CA ALA A 14 20.66 2.11 -11.90
C ALA A 14 21.38 0.76 -11.79
N TYR A 15 21.79 0.39 -10.58
CA TYR A 15 22.37 -0.93 -10.34
C TYR A 15 21.24 -1.94 -10.41
N LEU A 16 21.21 -2.72 -11.50
CA LEU A 16 20.36 -3.89 -11.56
C LEU A 16 21.05 -4.97 -10.74
N TYR A 17 20.54 -5.21 -9.53
CA TYR A 17 21.02 -6.30 -8.70
C TYR A 17 20.61 -7.63 -9.33
N ARG A 18 21.54 -8.57 -9.30
CA ARG A 18 21.33 -9.95 -9.75
C ARG A 18 20.37 -10.66 -8.80
N LEU A 19 19.22 -11.11 -9.33
CA LEU A 19 18.17 -11.77 -8.55
C LEU A 19 18.64 -13.12 -7.98
N ASP A 20 19.55 -13.81 -8.67
CA ASP A 20 20.12 -15.10 -8.25
C ASP A 20 21.02 -14.99 -7.01
N LEU A 21 21.54 -13.80 -6.74
CA LEU A 21 22.34 -13.51 -5.54
C LEU A 21 21.49 -12.92 -4.40
N ALA A 22 20.17 -12.78 -4.60
CA ALA A 22 19.28 -12.22 -3.59
C ALA A 22 19.19 -13.19 -2.40
N LYS A 23 19.52 -12.68 -1.21
CA LYS A 23 19.24 -13.40 0.04
C LYS A 23 17.74 -13.44 0.28
N GLN A 24 17.24 -14.54 0.82
CA GLN A 24 15.85 -14.64 1.23
C GLN A 24 15.53 -13.57 2.28
N VAL A 25 14.38 -12.91 2.11
CA VAL A 25 13.86 -11.96 3.11
C VAL A 25 13.51 -12.72 4.38
N ARG A 26 13.75 -12.11 5.55
CA ARG A 26 13.38 -12.70 6.84
C ARG A 26 11.89 -13.02 6.84
N PRO A 27 11.47 -14.24 7.24
CA PRO A 27 10.07 -14.59 7.29
C PRO A 27 9.35 -13.70 8.31
N MET A 28 8.11 -13.36 7.99
CA MET A 28 7.27 -12.59 8.91
C MET A 28 6.98 -13.43 10.16
N THR A 29 7.20 -12.86 11.35
CA THR A 29 6.85 -13.54 12.60
C THR A 29 5.38 -13.29 12.95
N PRO A 30 4.74 -14.16 13.75
CA PRO A 30 3.37 -13.91 14.24
C PRO A 30 3.23 -12.55 14.95
N GLY A 31 4.27 -12.08 15.65
CA GLY A 31 4.28 -10.76 16.28
C GLY A 31 4.25 -9.61 15.26
N MET A 32 4.99 -9.75 14.16
CA MET A 32 4.98 -8.77 13.08
C MET A 32 3.64 -8.75 12.33
N TRP A 33 3.00 -9.91 12.15
CA TRP A 33 1.65 -9.97 11.58
C TRP A 33 0.63 -9.20 12.42
N ARG A 34 0.62 -9.42 13.75
CA ARG A 34 -0.26 -8.67 14.65
C ARG A 34 0.00 -7.17 14.60
N ALA A 35 1.26 -6.75 14.56
CA ALA A 35 1.62 -5.33 14.45
C ALA A 35 1.14 -4.74 13.11
N HIS A 36 1.28 -5.49 12.02
CA HIS A 36 0.81 -5.10 10.70
C HIS A 36 -0.73 -4.95 10.66
N GLU A 37 -1.46 -5.92 11.23
CA GLU A 37 -2.92 -5.84 11.36
C GLU A 37 -3.35 -4.64 12.21
N ALA A 38 -2.66 -4.37 13.31
CA ALA A 38 -2.93 -3.19 14.14
C ALA A 38 -2.71 -1.88 13.39
N MET A 39 -1.60 -1.76 12.66
CA MET A 39 -1.31 -0.60 11.80
C MET A 39 -2.38 -0.44 10.71
N MET A 40 -2.78 -1.53 10.08
CA MET A 40 -3.75 -1.49 8.98
C MET A 40 -5.17 -1.24 9.45
N ARG A 41 -5.54 -1.63 10.67
CA ARG A 41 -6.89 -1.41 11.23
C ARG A 41 -7.29 0.06 11.13
N ALA A 42 -6.45 0.98 11.62
CA ALA A 42 -6.74 2.42 11.55
C ALA A 42 -6.91 2.95 10.12
N ARG A 43 -6.19 2.39 9.14
CA ARG A 43 -6.27 2.78 7.72
C ARG A 43 -7.49 2.20 6.99
N ARG A 44 -8.12 1.19 7.58
CA ARG A 44 -9.21 0.40 7.00
C ARG A 44 -10.55 0.65 7.69
N THR A 45 -10.53 1.18 8.91
CA THR A 45 -11.75 1.53 9.65
C THR A 45 -12.36 2.80 9.09
N CYS A 46 -13.59 2.71 8.60
CA CYS A 46 -14.33 3.87 8.12
C CYS A 46 -14.80 4.75 9.28
N PRO A 47 -14.60 6.08 9.26
CA PRO A 47 -15.06 6.94 10.33
C PRO A 47 -16.59 7.11 10.38
N LYS A 48 -17.31 6.80 9.28
CA LYS A 48 -18.78 6.95 9.18
C LYS A 48 -19.54 5.73 9.68
N CYS A 49 -19.15 4.53 9.25
CA CYS A 49 -19.84 3.28 9.59
C CYS A 49 -19.07 2.39 10.57
N SER A 50 -17.85 2.78 10.96
CA SER A 50 -16.96 2.03 11.87
C SER A 50 -16.59 0.62 11.41
N THR A 51 -16.92 0.25 10.17
CA THR A 51 -16.58 -1.05 9.58
C THR A 51 -15.12 -1.07 9.14
N VAL A 52 -14.45 -2.21 9.36
CA VAL A 52 -13.10 -2.46 8.86
C VAL A 52 -13.19 -3.01 7.43
N ALA A 53 -12.79 -2.21 6.45
CA ALA A 53 -12.76 -2.62 5.06
C ALA A 53 -11.58 -3.57 4.75
N GLY A 54 -11.72 -4.40 3.70
CA GLY A 54 -10.63 -5.24 3.19
C GLY A 54 -9.50 -4.46 2.48
N TYR A 55 -9.66 -3.15 2.31
CA TYR A 55 -8.78 -2.25 1.58
C TYR A 55 -8.48 -0.98 2.40
N CYS A 56 -7.37 -0.30 2.12
CA CYS A 56 -7.06 1.00 2.73
C CYS A 56 -8.02 2.06 2.20
N ILE A 57 -8.65 2.81 3.10
CA ILE A 57 -9.60 3.85 2.74
C ILE A 57 -8.88 4.96 1.97
N PRO A 58 -9.36 5.34 0.77
CA PRO A 58 -8.73 6.37 -0.03
C PRO A 58 -8.88 7.74 0.66
N THR A 59 -7.77 8.49 0.70
CA THR A 59 -7.73 9.82 1.32
C THR A 59 -8.57 10.86 0.59
N SER A 60 -8.85 10.65 -0.70
CA SER A 60 -9.73 11.53 -1.50
C SER A 60 -11.20 11.45 -1.07
N LEU A 61 -11.66 10.29 -0.60
CA LEU A 61 -13.04 10.10 -0.13
C LEU A 61 -13.17 10.33 1.38
N GLY A 62 -12.13 10.04 2.15
CA GLY A 62 -12.14 10.13 3.62
C GLY A 62 -13.04 9.10 4.32
N VAL A 63 -13.82 8.32 3.55
CA VAL A 63 -14.71 7.24 4.00
C VAL A 63 -14.57 6.03 3.07
N CYS A 64 -15.07 4.87 3.49
CA CYS A 64 -15.07 3.69 2.64
C CYS A 64 -15.93 3.89 1.39
N VAL A 65 -15.63 3.15 0.32
CA VAL A 65 -16.29 3.29 -1.00
C VAL A 65 -17.80 3.08 -0.89
N THR A 66 -18.24 2.11 -0.08
CA THR A 66 -19.66 1.84 0.18
C THR A 66 -20.39 3.00 0.87
N CYS A 67 -19.68 3.80 1.67
CA CYS A 67 -20.25 4.98 2.32
C CYS A 67 -20.26 6.22 1.42
N ALA A 68 -19.33 6.27 0.47
CA ALA A 68 -19.20 7.34 -0.51
C ALA A 68 -20.22 7.18 -1.65
N TYR A 69 -20.47 5.94 -2.06
CA TYR A 69 -21.35 5.60 -3.17
C TYR A 69 -22.33 4.48 -2.76
N PRO A 70 -23.29 4.77 -1.87
CA PRO A 70 -24.22 3.74 -1.38
C PRO A 70 -25.08 3.13 -2.50
N ASP A 71 -25.50 3.94 -3.48
CA ASP A 71 -26.40 3.51 -4.56
C ASP A 71 -25.77 2.45 -5.47
N ASP A 72 -24.47 2.57 -5.75
CA ASP A 72 -23.69 1.61 -6.57
C ASP A 72 -23.66 0.20 -5.99
N PHE A 73 -23.85 0.05 -4.68
CA PHE A 73 -23.84 -1.26 -4.00
C PHE A 73 -25.23 -1.78 -3.64
N THR A 74 -26.27 -0.94 -3.66
CA THR A 74 -27.65 -1.36 -3.40
C THR A 74 -28.35 -1.89 -4.66
N GLU A 75 -27.96 -1.43 -5.85
CA GLU A 75 -28.54 -1.90 -7.12
C GLU A 75 -27.95 -3.24 -7.61
N ALA A 76 -26.86 -3.71 -6.98
CA ALA A 76 -26.16 -4.94 -7.35
C ALA A 76 -26.59 -6.18 -6.53
N ALA A 77 -27.59 -6.06 -5.67
CA ALA A 77 -28.12 -7.12 -4.80
C ALA A 77 -29.53 -7.55 -5.23
#